data_AF-A0A966GG13-F1
#
_entry.id   AF-A0A966GG13-F1
#
_cell.length_a   1.000
_cell.length_b   1.000
_cell.length_c   1.000
_cell.angle_alpha   90.00
_cell.angle_beta   90.00
_cell.angle_gamma   90.00
#
_symmetry.space_group_name_H-M   'P 1'
#
loop_
_entity.id
_entity.type
_entity.pdbx_description
1 polymer ?
#
loop_
_entity_poly.entity_id
_entity_poly.type
_entity_poly.pdbx_seq_one_letter_code
_entity_poly.pdbx_strand_id
1 'polypeptide(L)'
;MENAVPIATPRPGQLLARGVCRHLLHHDFVTVEELVPAPGLRVDVMALGPKGEVWVIECKSGRADYQADHKWQGYLDWCDRFFWAVDAAFPTELLPDD
;
A
#
# COMPACT_ATOMS: atom_id res chain seq x y z
N MET A 1 -9.35 31.84 20.27
CA MET A 1 -10.25 30.79 19.75
C MET A 1 -9.47 30.07 18.69
N GLU A 2 -9.15 28.81 18.95
CA GLU A 2 -8.22 28.02 18.14
C GLU A 2 -8.97 27.49 16.92
N ASN A 3 -8.60 27.96 15.72
CA ASN A 3 -9.14 27.43 14.47
C ASN A 3 -8.55 26.03 14.24
N ALA A 4 -9.23 25.00 14.73
CA ALA A 4 -8.91 23.63 14.37
C ALA A 4 -9.09 23.46 12.85
N VAL A 5 -8.01 23.11 12.15
CA VAL A 5 -8.08 22.70 10.74
C VAL A 5 -8.92 21.43 10.67
N PRO A 6 -9.99 21.38 9.85
CA PRO A 6 -10.78 20.16 9.69
C PRO A 6 -9.87 19.03 9.22
N ILE A 7 -9.78 17.97 10.01
CA ILE A 7 -9.07 16.75 9.59
C ILE A 7 -9.93 16.12 8.49
N ALA A 8 -9.39 16.05 7.28
CA ALA A 8 -10.07 15.41 6.15
C ALA A 8 -10.37 13.94 6.49
N THR A 9 -11.58 13.49 6.15
CA THR A 9 -11.95 12.07 6.29
C THR A 9 -11.05 11.23 5.38
N PRO A 10 -10.34 10.22 5.90
CA PRO A 10 -9.45 9.39 5.08
C PRO A 10 -10.25 8.61 4.04
N ARG A 11 -9.70 8.50 2.84
CA ARG A 11 -10.23 7.62 1.77
C ARG A 11 -10.03 6.15 2.15
N PRO A 12 -10.83 5.22 1.62
CA PRO A 12 -10.71 3.78 1.91
C PRO A 12 -9.28 3.22 1.77
N GLY A 13 -8.57 3.52 0.68
CA GLY A 13 -7.17 3.10 0.49
C GLY A 13 -6.22 3.64 1.57
N GLN A 14 -6.45 4.85 2.09
CA GLN A 14 -5.64 5.43 3.17
C GLN A 14 -5.90 4.73 4.52
N LEU A 15 -7.10 4.17 4.73
CA LEU A 15 -7.38 3.36 5.91
C LEU A 15 -6.62 2.03 5.86
N LEU A 16 -6.56 1.40 4.69
CA LEU A 16 -5.75 0.20 4.46
C LEU A 16 -4.27 0.49 4.66
N ALA A 17 -3.73 1.54 4.01
CA ALA A 17 -2.33 1.95 4.14
C ALA A 17 -1.97 2.21 5.61
N ARG A 18 -2.81 2.93 6.36
CA ARG A 18 -2.61 3.14 7.80
C ARG A 18 -2.54 1.82 8.59
N GLY A 19 -3.38 0.83 8.25
CA GLY A 19 -3.34 -0.50 8.84
C GLY A 19 -2.03 -1.23 8.53
N VAL A 20 -1.61 -1.22 7.26
CA VAL A 20 -0.35 -1.78 6.77
C VAL A 20 0.85 -1.17 7.49
N CYS A 21 0.96 0.16 7.50
CA CYS A 21 2.06 0.89 8.14
C CYS A 21 2.17 0.54 9.63
N ARG A 22 1.04 0.46 10.34
CA ARG A 22 1.01 0.07 11.75
C ARG A 22 1.41 -1.38 11.97
N HIS A 23 0.95 -2.29 11.11
CA HIS A 23 1.29 -3.70 11.21
C HIS A 23 2.79 -3.90 10.97
N LEU A 24 3.33 -3.33 9.89
CA LEU A 24 4.75 -3.41 9.54
C LEU A 24 5.66 -2.78 10.60
N LEU A 25 5.24 -1.68 11.23
CA LEU A 25 6.00 -1.09 12.33
C LEU A 25 6.17 -2.05 13.52
N HIS A 26 5.20 -2.93 13.81
CA HIS A 26 5.36 -3.95 14.86
C HIS A 26 6.35 -5.07 14.49
N HIS A 27 6.79 -5.12 13.23
CA HIS A 27 7.75 -6.07 12.70
C HIS A 27 9.09 -5.40 12.33
N ASP A 28 9.39 -4.23 12.92
CA ASP A 28 10.62 -3.46 12.72
C ASP A 28 10.82 -2.91 11.28
N PHE A 29 9.75 -2.79 10.50
CA PHE A 29 9.77 -2.07 9.23
C PHE A 29 9.46 -0.58 9.44
N VAL A 30 10.03 0.26 8.58
CA VAL A 30 9.58 1.65 8.40
C VAL A 30 8.90 1.78 7.04
N THR A 31 7.93 2.68 6.94
CA THR A 31 7.08 2.80 5.75
C THR A 31 6.96 4.24 5.27
N VAL A 32 6.81 4.41 3.95
CA VAL A 32 6.44 5.67 3.31
C VAL A 32 5.26 5.41 2.36
N GLU A 33 4.25 6.28 2.40
CA GLU A 33 3.07 6.20 1.54
C GLU A 33 3.30 6.99 0.23
N GLU A 34 2.65 6.56 -0.85
CA GLU A 34 2.55 7.28 -2.13
C GLU A 34 3.93 7.59 -2.77
N LEU A 35 4.90 6.68 -2.62
CA LEU A 35 6.25 6.84 -3.12
C LEU A 35 6.32 6.63 -4.64
N VAL A 36 7.11 7.44 -5.32
CA VAL A 36 7.41 7.32 -6.76
C VAL A 36 8.77 6.63 -6.94
N PRO A 37 8.82 5.32 -7.26
CA PRO A 37 10.09 4.62 -7.46
C PRO A 37 10.76 4.97 -8.79
N ALA A 38 9.96 5.31 -9.81
CA ALA A 38 10.41 5.75 -11.12
C ALA A 38 9.35 6.60 -11.82
N PRO A 39 9.73 7.36 -12.89
CA PRO A 39 8.77 8.18 -13.63
C PRO A 39 7.55 7.37 -14.12
N GLY A 40 6.35 7.86 -13.80
CA GLY A 40 5.09 7.23 -14.20
C GLY A 40 4.62 6.08 -13.31
N LEU A 41 5.35 5.77 -12.24
CA LEU A 41 4.96 4.80 -11.22
C LEU A 41 4.70 5.50 -9.89
N ARG A 42 3.80 4.95 -9.09
CA ARG A 42 3.60 5.35 -7.70
C ARG A 42 3.01 4.18 -6.94
N VAL A 43 3.65 3.80 -5.84
CA VAL A 43 3.19 2.70 -4.98
C VAL A 43 2.45 3.26 -3.77
N ASP A 44 1.43 2.53 -3.30
CA ASP A 44 0.62 2.96 -2.16
C ASP A 44 1.45 3.00 -0.87
N VAL A 45 2.19 1.92 -0.58
CA VAL A 45 3.14 1.84 0.54
C VAL A 45 4.43 1.17 0.08
N MET A 46 5.57 1.82 0.33
CA MET A 46 6.88 1.18 0.29
C MET A 46 7.41 1.02 1.72
N ALA A 47 7.95 -0.15 2.03
CA ALA A 47 8.49 -0.49 3.34
C ALA A 47 9.96 -0.88 3.26
N LEU A 48 10.74 -0.47 4.25
CA LEU A 48 12.13 -0.87 4.44
C LEU A 48 12.25 -1.69 5.72
N GLY A 49 12.69 -2.94 5.55
CA GLY A 49 12.91 -3.90 6.62
C GLY A 49 14.22 -3.70 7.36
N PRO A 50 14.38 -4.33 8.55
CA PRO A 50 15.54 -4.13 9.40
C PRO A 50 16.85 -4.67 8.82
N LYS A 51 16.80 -5.48 7.75
CA LYS A 51 17.98 -5.98 7.04
C LYS A 51 18.14 -5.36 5.64
N GLY A 52 17.37 -4.31 5.35
CA GLY A 52 17.40 -3.60 4.08
C GLY A 52 16.46 -4.16 3.02
N GLU A 53 15.54 -5.08 3.38
CA GLU A 53 14.53 -5.59 2.46
C GLU A 53 13.57 -4.47 2.05
N VAL A 54 13.28 -4.33 0.76
CA VAL A 54 12.32 -3.36 0.22
C VAL A 54 11.04 -4.09 -0.17
N TRP A 55 9.92 -3.73 0.46
CA TRP A 55 8.62 -4.29 0.12
C TRP A 55 7.72 -3.23 -0.50
N VAL A 56 6.93 -3.64 -1.50
CA VAL A 56 5.85 -2.83 -2.06
C VAL A 56 4.52 -3.45 -1.64
N ILE A 57 3.61 -2.62 -1.15
CA ILE A 57 2.27 -3.03 -0.75
C ILE A 57 1.25 -2.12 -1.44
N GLU A 58 0.40 -2.73 -2.28
CA GLU A 58 -0.68 -2.04 -2.99
C GLU A 58 -2.02 -2.22 -2.26
N CYS A 59 -2.65 -1.10 -1.89
CA CYS A 59 -3.86 -1.05 -1.07
C CYS A 59 -5.11 -0.98 -1.95
N LYS A 60 -5.78 -2.12 -2.17
CA LYS A 60 -6.98 -2.17 -3.02
C LYS A 60 -8.26 -2.16 -2.19
N SER A 61 -8.95 -1.03 -2.27
CA SER A 61 -10.19 -0.77 -1.53
C SER A 61 -11.44 -1.45 -2.07
N GLY A 62 -11.31 -2.21 -3.17
CA GLY A 62 -12.40 -2.97 -3.76
C GLY A 62 -12.04 -3.55 -5.12
N ARG A 63 -12.94 -4.36 -5.70
CA ARG A 63 -12.70 -5.05 -6.98
C ARG A 63 -12.35 -4.09 -8.12
N ALA A 64 -13.04 -2.95 -8.21
CA ALA A 64 -12.81 -1.97 -9.26
C ALA A 64 -11.42 -1.31 -9.15
N ASP A 65 -10.95 -1.10 -7.92
CA ASP A 65 -9.63 -0.53 -7.62
C ASP A 65 -8.52 -1.50 -8.05
N TYR A 66 -8.66 -2.78 -7.68
CA TYR A 66 -7.78 -3.85 -8.16
C TYR A 66 -7.78 -3.97 -9.69
N GLN A 67 -8.96 -3.98 -10.32
CA GLN A 67 -9.07 -4.12 -11.77
C GLN A 67 -8.44 -2.96 -12.55
N ALA A 68 -8.38 -1.75 -11.98
CA ALA A 68 -7.76 -0.59 -12.62
C ALA A 68 -6.21 -0.66 -12.62
N ASP A 69 -5.62 -1.50 -11.76
CA ASP A 69 -4.17 -1.61 -11.62
C ASP A 69 -3.56 -2.55 -12.67
N HIS A 70 -3.62 -2.13 -13.93
CA HIS A 70 -3.17 -2.92 -15.07
C HIS A 70 -1.64 -3.01 -15.22
N LYS A 71 -0.87 -2.34 -14.36
CA LYS A 71 0.58 -2.18 -14.51
C LYS A 71 1.35 -2.64 -13.27
N TRP A 72 0.69 -3.35 -12.35
CA TRP A 72 1.28 -3.74 -11.08
C TRP A 72 2.58 -4.55 -11.24
N GLN A 73 2.71 -5.32 -12.32
CA GLN A 73 3.94 -6.06 -12.61
C GLN A 73 5.15 -5.12 -12.80
N GLY A 74 4.93 -3.88 -13.21
CA GLY A 74 5.98 -2.86 -13.31
C GLY A 74 6.56 -2.42 -11.96
N TYR A 75 5.93 -2.81 -10.84
CA TYR A 75 6.43 -2.58 -9.49
C TYR A 75 7.41 -3.67 -9.03
N LEU A 76 7.40 -4.86 -9.65
CA LEU A 76 8.18 -6.02 -9.20
C LEU A 76 9.70 -5.79 -9.26
N ASP A 77 10.18 -4.99 -10.21
CA ASP A 77 11.60 -4.62 -10.31
C ASP A 77 12.07 -3.67 -9.18
N TRP A 78 11.14 -3.14 -8.37
CA TRP A 78 11.40 -2.14 -7.34
C TRP A 78 11.26 -2.67 -5.91
N CYS A 79 11.09 -3.99 -5.74
CA CYS A 79 10.94 -4.60 -4.42
C CYS A 79 11.49 -6.02 -4.37
N ASP A 80 11.94 -6.44 -3.19
CA ASP A 80 12.24 -7.84 -2.90
C ASP A 80 10.96 -8.68 -2.73
N ARG A 81 9.86 -8.04 -2.32
CA ARG A 81 8.54 -8.65 -2.16
C ARG A 81 7.42 -7.67 -2.48
N PHE A 82 6.38 -8.19 -3.12
CA PHE A 82 5.17 -7.46 -3.46
C PHE A 82 3.98 -8.06 -2.71
N PHE A 83 3.07 -7.20 -2.23
CA PHE A 83 1.87 -7.63 -1.51
C PHE A 83 0.65 -6.82 -1.93
N TRP A 84 -0.51 -7.46 -1.87
CA TRP A 84 -1.80 -6.78 -1.87
C TRP A 84 -2.29 -6.59 -0.43
N ALA A 85 -2.76 -5.38 -0.12
CA ALA A 85 -3.52 -5.11 1.09
C ALA A 85 -4.98 -4.83 0.73
N VAL A 86 -5.89 -5.64 1.23
CA VAL A 86 -7.33 -5.54 0.98
C VAL A 86 -8.09 -5.65 2.31
N ASP A 87 -9.35 -5.20 2.32
CA ASP A 87 -10.20 -5.39 3.49
C ASP A 87 -10.80 -6.81 3.55
N ALA A 88 -11.45 -7.12 4.66
CA ALA A 88 -12.06 -8.43 4.90
C ALA A 88 -13.27 -8.74 3.99
N ALA A 89 -13.82 -7.75 3.29
CA ALA A 89 -14.92 -7.93 2.36
C ALA A 89 -14.42 -8.17 0.92
N PHE A 90 -13.13 -7.97 0.65
CA PHE A 90 -12.55 -8.20 -0.66
C PHE A 90 -12.48 -9.72 -0.97
N PRO A 91 -12.91 -10.15 -2.16
CA PRO A 91 -12.78 -11.54 -2.62
C PRO A 91 -11.32 -11.87 -2.97
N THR A 92 -10.57 -12.40 -2.01
CA THR A 92 -9.13 -12.67 -2.15
C THR A 92 -8.80 -13.68 -3.25
N GLU A 93 -9.76 -14.52 -3.63
CA GLU A 93 -9.64 -15.47 -4.75
C GLU A 93 -9.46 -14.81 -6.13
N LEU A 94 -9.60 -13.48 -6.23
CA LEU A 94 -9.28 -12.73 -7.46
C LEU A 94 -7.82 -12.32 -7.56
N LEU A 95 -7.10 -12.33 -6.45
CA LEU A 95 -5.70 -11.94 -6.42
C LEU A 95 -4.87 -13.03 -7.13
N PRO A 96 -3.70 -12.68 -7.70
CA PRO A 96 -2.76 -13.66 -8.22
C PRO A 96 -2.33 -14.64 -7.12
N ASP A 97 -2.11 -15.91 -7.50
CA ASP A 97 -1.68 -16.96 -6.56
C ASP A 97 -0.21 -16.82 -6.11
N ASP A 98 0.60 -16.06 -6.87
CA ASP A 98 2.03 -15.79 -6.63
C ASP A 98 2.34 -14.28 -6.71
#